data_AF-A0A8K0MYK8-F1
#
_entry.id   AF-A0A8K0MYK8-F1
#
_cell.length_a   1.000
_cell.length_b   1.000
_cell.length_c   1.000
_cell.angle_alpha   90.00
_cell.angle_beta   90.00
_cell.angle_gamma   90.00
#
_symmetry.space_group_name_H-M   'P 1'
#
loop_
_entity.id
_entity.type
_entity.pdbx_description
1 polymer ?
#
loop_
_entity_poly.entity_id
_entity_poly.type
_entity_poly.pdbx_seq_one_letter_code
_entity_poly.pdbx_strand_id
1 'polypeptide(L)'
;MYKGVSAAYGIIVLTYWQLAFSGYWAFGSQVQPYILSSLTIPGWTIVMANIFAVIQISGCFQIYCRPTYAYFEERVLSKNTTYGMRIQNALWRLALTSIYMALITLTAAAMPFFGDFVSICGAIGFTPLDFVFPALGFLKSGGMPKNSRLKLLVQILNIAIPIWFSFVAILGCIGAVRFIVIDIKTYKFFHDM
;
A
#
# COMPACT_ATOMS: atom_id res chain seq x y z
N MET A 1 6.49 -0.31 -24.81
CA MET A 1 6.01 -0.18 -23.41
C MET A 1 4.69 -0.89 -23.16
N TYR A 2 3.62 -0.64 -23.94
CA TYR A 2 2.30 -1.26 -23.73
C TYR A 2 2.29 -2.80 -23.63
N LYS A 3 2.97 -3.51 -24.55
CA LYS A 3 3.06 -4.98 -24.52
C LYS A 3 3.70 -5.53 -23.22
N GLY A 4 4.74 -4.86 -22.73
CA GLY A 4 5.42 -5.25 -21.48
C GLY A 4 4.54 -5.01 -20.26
N VAL A 5 3.89 -3.85 -20.19
CA VAL A 5 2.94 -3.51 -19.12
C VAL A 5 1.76 -4.49 -19.12
N SER A 6 1.18 -4.78 -20.29
CA SER A 6 0.08 -5.74 -20.43
C SER A 6 0.48 -7.15 -20.00
N ALA A 7 1.69 -7.60 -20.36
CA ALA A 7 2.19 -8.92 -19.95
C ALA A 7 2.40 -8.98 -18.43
N ALA A 8 2.97 -7.92 -17.83
CA ALA A 8 3.17 -7.84 -16.39
C ALA A 8 1.83 -7.90 -15.63
N TYR A 9 0.84 -7.10 -16.03
CA TYR A 9 -0.49 -7.16 -15.42
C TYR A 9 -1.18 -8.51 -15.63
N GLY A 10 -1.00 -9.15 -16.80
CA GLY A 10 -1.48 -10.50 -17.04
C GLY A 10 -0.94 -11.51 -16.02
N ILE A 11 0.38 -11.49 -15.78
CA ILE A 11 1.03 -12.37 -14.80
C ILE A 11 0.53 -12.06 -13.38
N ILE A 12 0.36 -10.79 -13.02
CA ILE A 12 -0.15 -10.38 -11.71
C ILE A 12 -1.57 -10.93 -11.49
N VAL A 13 -2.48 -10.73 -12.44
CA VAL A 13 -3.86 -11.21 -12.32
C VAL A 13 -3.90 -12.74 -12.20
N LEU A 14 -3.13 -13.45 -13.02
CA LEU A 14 -3.08 -14.91 -12.98
C LEU A 14 -2.59 -15.43 -11.63
N THR A 15 -1.50 -14.88 -11.11
CA THR A 15 -0.95 -15.32 -9.81
C THR A 15 -1.88 -15.00 -8.64
N TYR A 16 -2.51 -13.82 -8.64
CA TYR A 16 -3.45 -13.42 -7.59
C TYR A 16 -4.72 -14.26 -7.61
N TRP A 17 -5.30 -14.51 -8.79
CA TRP A 17 -6.50 -15.34 -8.91
C TRP A 17 -6.23 -16.80 -8.57
N GLN A 18 -5.11 -17.36 -8.99
CA GLN A 18 -4.71 -18.71 -8.61
C GLN A 18 -4.62 -18.85 -7.09
N LEU A 19 -4.00 -17.89 -6.41
CA LEU A 19 -3.90 -17.88 -4.95
C LEU A 19 -5.26 -17.70 -4.29
N ALA A 20 -6.10 -16.79 -4.79
CA ALA A 20 -7.43 -16.53 -4.24
C ALA A 20 -8.36 -17.74 -4.37
N PHE A 21 -8.42 -18.37 -5.55
CA PHE A 21 -9.26 -19.55 -5.77
C PHE A 21 -8.79 -20.76 -4.98
N SER A 22 -7.48 -21.03 -4.97
CA SER A 22 -6.93 -22.14 -4.19
C SER A 22 -7.09 -21.93 -2.68
N GLY A 23 -6.86 -20.70 -2.20
CA GLY A 23 -7.05 -20.33 -0.80
C GLY A 23 -8.50 -20.46 -0.35
N TYR A 24 -9.45 -19.95 -1.14
CA TYR A 24 -10.88 -20.08 -0.84
C TYR A 24 -11.35 -21.54 -0.92
N TRP A 25 -10.84 -22.32 -1.88
CA TRP A 25 -11.17 -23.74 -1.98
C TRP A 25 -10.67 -24.55 -0.77
N ALA A 26 -9.49 -24.20 -0.22
CA ALA A 26 -8.90 -24.89 0.92
C ALA A 26 -9.51 -24.49 2.27
N PHE A 27 -9.77 -23.20 2.51
CA PHE A 27 -10.18 -22.68 3.82
C PHE A 27 -11.64 -22.21 3.88
N GLY A 28 -12.32 -22.11 2.74
CA GLY A 28 -13.70 -21.62 2.65
C GLY A 28 -13.84 -20.21 3.23
N SER A 29 -14.94 -20.00 3.96
CA SER A 29 -15.27 -18.71 4.59
C SER A 29 -14.42 -18.35 5.80
N GLN A 30 -13.53 -19.26 6.27
CA GLN A 30 -12.68 -19.05 7.45
C GLN A 30 -11.29 -18.50 7.09
N VAL A 31 -11.04 -18.19 5.82
CA VAL A 31 -9.74 -17.68 5.36
C VAL A 31 -9.43 -16.34 6.03
N GLN A 32 -8.25 -16.27 6.64
CA GLN A 32 -7.75 -15.05 7.27
C GLN A 32 -7.15 -14.10 6.22
N PRO A 33 -7.18 -12.78 6.46
CA PRO A 33 -6.56 -11.79 5.57
C PRO A 33 -5.07 -12.06 5.30
N TYR A 34 -4.36 -12.58 6.31
CA TYR A 34 -3.02 -13.13 6.14
C TYR A 34 -3.11 -14.65 5.97
N ILE A 35 -2.94 -15.12 4.73
CA ILE A 35 -3.22 -16.52 4.38
C ILE A 35 -2.32 -17.52 5.13
N LEU A 36 -1.09 -17.13 5.49
CA LEU A 36 -0.19 -17.99 6.28
C LEU A 36 -0.72 -18.26 7.70
N SER A 37 -1.56 -17.37 8.26
CA SER A 37 -2.25 -17.63 9.53
C SER A 37 -3.41 -18.61 9.41
N SER A 38 -3.87 -18.90 8.19
CA SER A 38 -4.94 -19.90 7.96
C SER A 38 -4.38 -21.33 7.89
N LEU A 39 -3.08 -21.47 7.62
CA LEU A 39 -2.41 -22.77 7.53
C LEU A 39 -2.19 -23.35 8.94
N THR A 40 -2.57 -24.62 9.14
CA THR A 40 -2.44 -25.31 10.44
C THR A 40 -1.46 -26.49 10.40
N ILE A 41 -1.36 -27.22 9.29
CA ILE A 41 -0.55 -28.43 9.15
C ILE A 41 0.02 -28.51 7.71
N PRO A 42 1.30 -28.88 7.50
CA PRO A 42 2.34 -29.16 8.48
C PRO A 42 3.16 -27.92 8.90
N GLY A 43 3.62 -27.89 10.16
CA GLY A 43 4.27 -26.72 10.75
C GLY A 43 5.57 -26.27 10.06
N TRP A 44 6.37 -27.20 9.53
CA TRP A 44 7.62 -26.87 8.84
C TRP A 44 7.39 -26.01 7.59
N THR A 45 6.30 -26.25 6.85
CA THR A 45 5.94 -25.48 5.66
C THR A 45 5.54 -24.06 6.03
N ILE A 46 4.83 -23.89 7.16
CA ILE A 46 4.44 -22.56 7.67
C ILE A 46 5.68 -21.75 8.04
N VAL A 47 6.63 -22.37 8.75
CA VAL A 47 7.89 -21.72 9.14
C VAL A 47 8.69 -21.33 7.89
N MET A 48 8.84 -22.25 6.94
CA MET A 48 9.55 -21.98 5.68
C MET A 48 8.92 -20.84 4.89
N ALA A 49 7.58 -20.83 4.76
CA ALA A 49 6.85 -19.79 4.05
C ALA A 49 7.00 -18.42 4.72
N ASN A 50 6.94 -18.37 6.07
CA ASN A 50 7.18 -17.12 6.81
C ASN A 50 8.62 -16.61 6.62
N ILE A 51 9.63 -17.49 6.59
CA ILE A 51 11.02 -17.09 6.32
C ILE A 51 11.14 -16.45 4.93
N PHE A 52 10.54 -17.06 3.90
CA PHE A 52 10.53 -16.47 2.56
C PHE A 52 9.79 -15.15 2.49
N ALA A 53 8.66 -15.02 3.19
CA ALA A 53 7.92 -13.76 3.29
C ALA A 53 8.78 -12.66 3.95
N VAL A 54 9.49 -12.97 5.04
CA VAL A 54 10.40 -12.02 5.72
C VAL A 54 11.53 -11.59 4.79
N ILE A 55 12.18 -12.54 4.10
CA ILE A 55 13.27 -12.24 3.15
C ILE A 55 12.75 -11.33 2.04
N GLN A 56 11.61 -11.66 1.43
CA GLN A 56 11.00 -10.85 0.36
C GLN A 56 10.65 -9.43 0.85
N ILE A 57 9.91 -9.33 1.96
CA ILE A 57 9.46 -8.05 2.51
C ILE A 57 10.65 -7.19 2.90
N SER A 58 11.71 -7.77 3.46
CA SER A 58 12.94 -7.03 3.78
C SER A 58 13.56 -6.38 2.55
N GLY A 59 13.60 -7.09 1.41
CA GLY A 59 14.10 -6.56 0.15
C GLY A 59 13.20 -5.44 -0.40
N CYS A 60 11.89 -5.65 -0.43
CA CYS A 60 10.92 -4.64 -0.86
C CYS A 60 10.99 -3.38 0.01
N PHE A 61 11.05 -3.55 1.33
CA PHE A 61 11.10 -2.45 2.30
C PHE A 61 12.29 -1.53 2.07
N GLN A 62 13.47 -2.09 1.79
CA GLN A 62 14.66 -1.30 1.48
C GLN A 62 14.45 -0.43 0.23
N ILE A 63 13.79 -0.95 -0.80
CA ILE A 63 13.52 -0.19 -2.03
C ILE A 63 12.50 0.92 -1.76
N TYR A 64 11.43 0.63 -1.02
CA TYR A 64 10.39 1.62 -0.72
C TYR A 64 10.85 2.76 0.19
N CYS A 65 11.80 2.52 1.10
CA CYS A 65 12.31 3.57 1.98
C CYS A 65 13.21 4.59 1.25
N ARG A 66 13.85 4.19 0.13
CA ARG A 66 14.85 5.03 -0.56
C ARG A 66 14.29 6.37 -1.06
N PRO A 67 13.15 6.44 -1.77
CA PRO A 67 12.57 7.71 -2.20
C PRO A 67 12.21 8.62 -1.01
N THR A 68 11.68 8.05 0.07
CA THR A 68 11.33 8.79 1.28
C THR A 68 12.56 9.42 1.92
N TYR A 69 13.65 8.65 2.06
CA TYR A 69 14.91 9.18 2.58
C TYR A 69 15.50 10.24 1.67
N ALA A 70 15.51 10.03 0.35
CA ALA A 70 16.00 11.02 -0.60
C ALA A 70 15.23 12.35 -0.48
N TYR A 71 13.90 12.29 -0.34
CA TYR A 71 13.06 13.48 -0.15
C TYR A 71 13.38 14.23 1.15
N PHE A 72 13.52 13.52 2.27
CA PHE A 72 13.88 14.15 3.54
C PHE A 72 15.31 14.70 3.52
N GLU A 73 16.24 13.97 2.91
CA GLU A 73 17.64 14.38 2.79
C GLU A 73 17.76 15.66 1.95
N GLU A 74 17.07 15.74 0.80
CA GLU A 74 17.02 16.95 -0.04
C GLU A 74 16.46 18.15 0.74
N ARG A 75 15.33 17.95 1.43
CA ARG A 75 14.64 19.03 2.15
C ARG A 75 15.42 19.57 3.35
N VAL A 76 16.22 18.73 4.01
CA VAL A 76 17.07 19.14 5.13
C VAL A 76 18.40 19.71 4.63
N LEU A 77 19.06 19.05 3.68
CA LEU A 77 20.34 19.53 3.14
C LEU A 77 20.19 20.88 2.44
N SER A 78 19.05 21.12 1.77
CA SER A 78 18.73 22.42 1.17
C SER A 78 18.63 23.55 2.20
N LYS A 79 18.34 23.25 3.47
CA LYS A 79 18.28 24.24 4.56
C LYS A 79 19.60 24.42 5.30
N ASN A 80 20.46 23.40 5.34
CA ASN A 80 21.72 23.40 6.07
C ASN A 80 22.92 23.53 5.12
N THR A 81 22.94 24.61 4.34
CA THR A 81 24.05 24.97 3.45
C THR A 81 25.26 25.41 4.28
N THR A 82 25.94 24.48 4.94
CA THR A 82 27.29 24.71 5.46
C THR A 82 28.13 23.47 5.18
N TYR A 83 29.00 23.63 4.18
CA TYR A 83 29.78 22.62 3.47
C TYR A 83 30.86 21.88 4.31
N GLY A 84 30.74 21.86 5.64
CA GLY A 84 31.86 21.56 6.54
C GLY A 84 31.85 20.21 7.27
N MET A 85 30.70 19.53 7.45
CA MET A 85 30.65 18.37 8.35
C MET A 85 29.96 17.14 7.75
N ARG A 86 30.74 16.34 7.00
CA ARG A 86 30.36 15.00 6.52
C ARG A 86 29.80 14.11 7.64
N ILE A 87 30.32 14.28 8.86
CA ILE A 87 29.89 13.56 10.07
C ILE A 87 28.53 14.05 10.56
N GLN A 88 28.29 15.37 10.60
CA GLN A 88 27.00 15.93 11.02
C GLN A 88 25.87 15.55 10.05
N ASN A 89 26.15 15.54 8.75
CA ASN A 89 25.20 15.06 7.74
C ASN A 89 24.91 13.56 7.90
N ALA A 90 25.92 12.75 8.24
CA ALA A 90 25.73 11.33 8.52
C ALA A 90 24.91 11.08 9.79
N LEU A 91 25.16 11.84 10.85
CA LEU A 91 24.38 11.78 12.10
C LEU A 91 22.92 12.19 11.86
N TRP A 92 22.70 13.23 11.06
CA TRP A 92 21.35 13.68 10.78
C TRP A 92 20.56 12.69 9.91
N ARG A 93 21.21 12.10 8.91
CA ARG A 93 20.62 11.00 8.13
C ARG A 93 20.31 9.80 9.01
N LEU A 94 21.21 9.44 9.94
CA LEU A 94 20.98 8.34 10.88
C LEU A 94 19.80 8.65 11.79
N ALA A 95 19.71 9.86 12.35
CA ALA A 95 18.61 10.30 13.20
C ALA A 95 17.25 10.28 12.47
N LEU A 96 17.19 10.81 11.25
CA LEU A 96 15.96 10.76 10.44
C LEU A 96 15.55 9.33 10.11
N THR A 97 16.51 8.48 9.76
CA THR A 97 16.27 7.07 9.44
C THR A 97 15.79 6.33 10.69
N SER A 98 16.41 6.53 11.85
CA SER A 98 16.03 5.85 13.09
C SER A 98 14.67 6.30 13.60
N ILE A 99 14.34 7.60 13.53
CA ILE A 99 13.01 8.11 13.87
C ILE A 99 11.96 7.51 12.94
N TYR A 100 12.22 7.48 11.63
CA TYR A 100 11.30 6.89 10.66
C TYR A 100 11.07 5.39 10.93
N MET A 101 12.15 4.63 11.18
CA MET A 101 12.03 3.21 11.55
C MET A 101 11.26 3.02 12.85
N ALA A 102 11.54 3.83 13.87
CA ALA A 102 10.86 3.77 15.16
C ALA A 102 9.35 4.07 15.03
N LEU A 103 8.98 5.02 14.16
CA LEU A 103 7.57 5.31 13.88
C LEU A 103 6.87 4.15 13.17
N ILE A 104 7.52 3.51 12.19
CA ILE A 104 6.95 2.35 11.50
C ILE A 104 6.80 1.17 12.47
N THR A 105 7.81 0.87 13.28
CA THR A 105 7.73 -0.24 14.24
C THR A 105 6.69 0.03 15.32
N LEU A 106 6.56 1.28 15.78
CA LEU A 106 5.50 1.68 16.70
C LEU A 106 4.12 1.53 16.08
N THR A 107 3.95 1.91 14.81
CA THR A 107 2.68 1.75 14.09
C THR A 107 2.33 0.27 13.92
N ALA A 108 3.31 -0.55 13.54
CA ALA A 108 3.14 -2.00 13.41
C ALA A 108 2.80 -2.68 14.76
N ALA A 109 3.40 -2.23 15.86
CA ALA A 109 3.09 -2.74 17.19
C ALA A 109 1.71 -2.29 17.69
N ALA A 110 1.27 -1.09 17.31
CA ALA A 110 -0.01 -0.52 17.72
C ALA A 110 -1.22 -1.08 16.95
N MET A 111 -1.03 -1.50 15.69
CA MET A 111 -2.09 -2.02 14.82
C MET A 111 -1.69 -3.39 14.24
N PRO A 112 -1.92 -4.51 14.97
CA PRO A 112 -1.64 -5.85 14.46
C PRO A 112 -2.62 -6.34 13.38
N PHE A 113 -3.66 -5.55 13.07
CA PHE A 113 -4.71 -5.90 12.12
C PHE A 113 -4.30 -5.59 10.68
N PHE A 114 -3.62 -6.55 10.04
CA PHE A 114 -3.11 -6.41 8.68
C PHE A 114 -4.20 -6.03 7.65
N GLY A 115 -5.35 -6.73 7.68
CA GLY A 115 -6.43 -6.51 6.71
C GLY A 115 -7.02 -5.09 6.79
N ASP A 116 -7.29 -4.64 8.00
CA ASP A 116 -7.85 -3.31 8.25
C ASP A 116 -6.87 -2.20 7.87
N PHE A 117 -5.60 -2.33 8.24
CA PHE A 117 -4.57 -1.35 7.87
C PHE A 117 -4.42 -1.23 6.35
N VAL A 118 -4.36 -2.38 5.64
CA VAL A 118 -4.30 -2.40 4.17
C VAL A 118 -5.53 -1.74 3.56
N SER A 119 -6.71 -1.93 4.14
CA SER A 119 -7.94 -1.31 3.65
C SER A 119 -7.93 0.23 3.79
N ILE A 120 -7.37 0.77 4.87
CA ILE A 120 -7.15 2.23 5.04
C ILE A 120 -6.18 2.75 3.97
N CYS A 121 -5.03 2.09 3.81
CA CYS A 121 -4.05 2.48 2.80
C CYS A 121 -4.64 2.43 1.38
N GLY A 122 -5.49 1.45 1.10
CA GLY A 122 -6.24 1.34 -0.15
C GLY A 122 -7.22 2.48 -0.37
N ALA A 123 -8.00 2.81 0.65
CA ALA A 123 -9.00 3.87 0.57
C ALA A 123 -8.37 5.26 0.42
N ILE A 124 -7.35 5.59 1.22
CA ILE A 124 -6.75 6.93 1.27
C ILE A 124 -5.69 7.12 0.18
N GLY A 125 -4.87 6.10 -0.05
CA GLY A 125 -3.71 6.18 -0.96
C GLY A 125 -4.03 5.68 -2.36
N PHE A 126 -4.28 4.38 -2.49
CA PHE A 126 -4.37 3.74 -3.81
C PHE A 126 -5.59 4.18 -4.61
N THR A 127 -6.76 4.32 -3.97
CA THR A 127 -8.00 4.68 -4.69
C THR A 127 -7.90 6.05 -5.38
N PRO A 128 -7.42 7.13 -4.73
CA PRO A 128 -7.19 8.39 -5.40
C PRO A 128 -6.05 8.34 -6.43
N LEU A 129 -4.94 7.64 -6.12
CA LEU A 129 -3.78 7.54 -7.01
C LEU A 129 -4.07 6.79 -8.30
N ASP A 130 -4.90 5.75 -8.26
CA ASP A 130 -5.15 4.88 -9.40
C ASP A 130 -6.37 5.32 -10.22
N PHE A 131 -7.43 5.83 -9.57
CA PHE A 131 -8.69 6.14 -10.26
C PHE A 131 -8.96 7.64 -10.39
N VAL A 132 -8.60 8.45 -9.40
CA VAL A 132 -8.97 9.87 -9.38
C VAL A 132 -7.95 10.72 -10.15
N PHE A 133 -6.68 10.66 -9.76
CA PHE A 133 -5.65 11.50 -10.38
C PHE A 133 -5.41 11.20 -11.87
N PRO A 134 -5.39 9.94 -12.34
CA PRO A 134 -5.22 9.67 -13.77
C PRO A 134 -6.38 10.19 -14.61
N ALA A 135 -7.63 10.08 -14.12
CA ALA A 135 -8.81 10.60 -14.80
C ALA A 135 -8.80 12.13 -14.89
N LEU A 136 -8.46 12.83 -13.78
CA LEU A 136 -8.29 14.28 -13.77
C LEU A 136 -7.13 14.73 -14.66
N GLY A 137 -6.01 13.99 -14.64
CA GLY A 137 -4.85 14.23 -15.48
C GLY A 137 -5.18 14.10 -16.96
N PHE A 138 -5.96 13.08 -17.35
CA PHE A 138 -6.43 12.90 -18.72
C PHE A 138 -7.34 14.05 -19.18
N LEU A 139 -8.28 14.49 -18.33
CA LEU A 139 -9.14 15.65 -18.61
C LEU A 139 -8.32 16.93 -18.82
N LYS A 140 -7.31 17.16 -17.96
CA LYS A 140 -6.42 18.35 -18.05
C LYS A 140 -5.48 18.29 -19.25
N SER A 141 -5.01 17.11 -19.64
CA SER A 141 -4.11 16.92 -20.78
C SER A 141 -4.78 17.20 -22.14
N GLY A 142 -6.11 17.26 -22.21
CA GLY A 142 -6.83 17.57 -23.44
C GLY A 142 -6.73 16.48 -24.52
N GLY A 143 -6.39 15.24 -24.17
CA GLY A 143 -6.23 14.09 -25.07
C GLY A 143 -7.56 13.55 -25.64
N MET A 144 -8.48 14.45 -25.98
CA MET A 144 -9.84 14.10 -26.37
C MET A 144 -9.91 13.59 -27.82
N PRO A 145 -10.69 12.53 -28.09
CA PRO A 145 -10.86 12.02 -29.44
C PRO A 145 -11.57 13.03 -30.35
N LYS A 146 -11.24 13.02 -31.65
CA LYS A 146 -11.81 13.95 -32.65
C LYS A 146 -13.30 13.72 -32.94
N ASN A 147 -13.79 12.49 -32.73
CA ASN A 147 -15.19 12.13 -32.97
C ASN A 147 -16.09 12.69 -31.85
N SER A 148 -17.07 13.54 -32.20
CA SER A 148 -17.93 14.25 -31.24
C SER A 148 -18.65 13.34 -30.22
N ARG A 149 -19.22 12.21 -30.68
CA ARG A 149 -19.89 11.24 -29.78
C ARG A 149 -18.90 10.54 -28.84
N LEU A 150 -17.75 10.15 -29.36
CA LEU A 150 -16.71 9.45 -28.58
C LEU A 150 -16.08 10.39 -27.55
N LYS A 151 -15.93 11.67 -27.91
CA LYS A 151 -15.46 12.74 -27.03
C LYS A 151 -16.39 12.91 -25.83
N LEU A 152 -17.70 12.99 -26.10
CA LEU A 152 -18.71 13.14 -25.05
C LEU A 152 -18.73 11.92 -24.12
N LEU A 153 -18.67 10.70 -24.66
CA LEU A 153 -18.61 9.48 -23.86
C LEU A 153 -17.35 9.41 -22.97
N VAL A 154 -16.17 9.66 -23.55
CA VAL A 154 -14.90 9.64 -22.82
C VAL A 154 -14.87 10.73 -21.75
N GLN A 155 -15.43 11.91 -22.03
CA GLN A 155 -15.51 13.00 -21.07
C GLN A 155 -16.43 12.67 -19.89
N ILE A 156 -17.61 12.10 -20.16
CA ILE A 156 -18.53 11.66 -19.09
C ILE A 156 -17.87 10.59 -18.22
N LEU A 157 -17.23 9.59 -18.82
CA LEU A 157 -16.54 8.53 -18.08
C LEU A 157 -15.43 9.08 -17.20
N ASN A 158 -14.56 9.94 -17.72
CA ASN A 158 -13.47 10.51 -16.95
C ASN A 158 -13.92 11.49 -15.85
N ILE A 159 -15.16 11.98 -15.88
CA ILE A 159 -15.75 12.75 -14.77
C ILE A 159 -16.46 11.81 -13.78
N ALA A 160 -17.16 10.80 -14.26
CA ALA A 160 -17.91 9.86 -13.43
C ALA A 160 -16.99 9.00 -12.55
N ILE A 161 -15.88 8.49 -13.12
CA ILE A 161 -14.89 7.66 -12.43
C ILE A 161 -14.35 8.36 -11.16
N PRO A 162 -13.74 9.56 -11.22
CA PRO A 162 -13.18 10.18 -10.03
C PRO A 162 -14.24 10.49 -8.97
N ILE A 163 -15.46 10.89 -9.37
CA ILE A 163 -16.56 11.16 -8.44
C ILE A 163 -16.96 9.87 -7.71
N TRP A 164 -17.20 8.80 -8.46
CA TRP A 164 -17.59 7.51 -7.91
C TRP A 164 -16.51 6.94 -6.98
N PHE A 165 -15.26 6.87 -7.45
CA PHE A 165 -14.18 6.30 -6.66
C PHE A 165 -13.78 7.18 -5.47
N SER A 166 -14.02 8.50 -5.50
CA SER A 166 -13.88 9.34 -4.31
C SER A 166 -14.94 9.00 -3.25
N PHE A 167 -16.18 8.73 -3.66
CA PHE A 167 -17.21 8.29 -2.73
C PHE A 167 -16.89 6.91 -2.14
N VAL A 168 -16.42 5.97 -2.97
CA VAL A 168 -15.94 4.65 -2.53
C VAL A 168 -14.77 4.78 -1.56
N ALA A 169 -13.81 5.68 -1.82
CA ALA A 169 -12.68 5.94 -0.92
C ALA A 169 -13.15 6.42 0.46
N ILE A 170 -14.12 7.33 0.51
CA ILE A 170 -14.69 7.83 1.78
C ILE A 170 -15.38 6.70 2.54
N LEU A 171 -16.25 5.93 1.86
CA LEU A 171 -16.94 4.80 2.49
C LEU A 171 -15.97 3.71 2.97
N GLY A 172 -14.94 3.41 2.17
CA GLY A 172 -13.90 2.46 2.52
C GLY A 172 -13.12 2.90 3.76
N CYS A 173 -12.77 4.19 3.85
CA CYS A 173 -12.12 4.75 5.01
C CYS A 173 -12.99 4.65 6.28
N ILE A 174 -14.29 4.99 6.17
CA ILE A 174 -15.23 4.85 7.29
C ILE A 174 -15.35 3.40 7.75
N GLY A 175 -15.48 2.46 6.80
CA GLY A 175 -15.55 1.03 7.09
C GLY A 175 -14.29 0.53 7.79
N ALA A 176 -13.13 0.88 7.28
CA ALA A 176 -11.85 0.48 7.85
C ALA A 176 -11.63 1.04 9.26
N VAL A 177 -11.92 2.33 9.49
CA VAL A 177 -11.85 2.94 10.84
C VAL A 177 -12.83 2.24 11.79
N ARG A 178 -14.03 1.88 11.32
CA ARG A 178 -15.00 1.15 12.14
C ARG A 178 -14.47 -0.23 12.54
N PHE A 179 -13.86 -0.98 11.62
CA PHE A 179 -13.25 -2.29 11.94
C PHE A 179 -12.13 -2.15 12.95
N ILE A 180 -11.22 -1.18 12.76
CA ILE A 180 -10.15 -0.90 13.74
C ILE A 180 -10.72 -0.57 15.12
N VAL A 181 -11.77 0.25 15.21
CA VAL A 181 -12.39 0.60 16.51
C VAL A 181 -13.03 -0.61 17.18
N ILE A 182 -13.60 -1.54 16.42
CA ILE A 182 -14.16 -2.79 16.96
C ILE A 182 -13.03 -3.69 17.45
N ASP A 183 -11.98 -3.84 16.65
CA ASP A 183 -10.86 -4.73 16.92
C ASP A 183 -9.99 -4.23 18.11
N ILE A 184 -9.84 -2.92 18.27
CA ILE A 184 -9.19 -2.30 19.43
C ILE A 184 -9.96 -2.58 20.73
N LYS A 185 -11.30 -2.66 20.71
CA LYS A 185 -12.08 -2.97 21.93
C LYS A 185 -11.82 -4.39 22.44
N THR A 186 -11.52 -5.32 21.54
CA THR A 186 -11.10 -6.68 21.87
C THR A 186 -9.62 -6.79 22.19
N TYR A 187 -8.81 -5.81 21.80
CA TYR A 187 -7.38 -5.79 22.00
C TYR A 187 -7.00 -5.05 23.29
N LYS A 188 -6.42 -5.76 24.26
CA LYS A 188 -5.77 -5.13 25.40
C LYS A 188 -4.33 -4.80 25.02
N PHE A 189 -4.00 -3.52 24.97
CA PHE A 189 -2.64 -3.04 24.76
C PHE A 189 -1.73 -3.64 25.84
N PHE A 190 -0.73 -4.45 25.44
CA PHE A 190 0.21 -5.16 26.33
C PHE A 190 -0.42 -6.14 27.34
N HIS A 191 -1.18 -7.15 26.89
CA HIS A 191 -1.59 -8.22 27.83
C HIS A 191 -0.49 -9.27 28.12
N ASP A 192 0.64 -9.24 27.41
CA ASP A 192 1.80 -10.12 27.62
C ASP A 192 3.12 -9.30 27.71
N MET A 193 3.17 -8.33 28.63
CA MET A 193 4.44 -7.89 29.23
C MET A 193 4.45 -8.26 30.71
#